data_AF-A0A7W4FE74-F1
#
_entry.id   AF-A0A7W4FE74-F1
#
_cell.length_a   1.000
_cell.length_b   1.000
_cell.length_c   1.000
_cell.angle_alpha   90.00
_cell.angle_beta   90.00
_cell.angle_gamma   90.00
#
_symmetry.space_group_name_H-M   'P 1'
#
loop_
_entity.id
_entity.type
_entity.pdbx_description
1 polymer ?
#
loop_
_entity_poly.entity_id
_entity_poly.type
_entity_poly.pdbx_seq_one_letter_code
_entity_poly.pdbx_strand_id
1 'polypeptide(L)'
;MTDARTRALHSLVRLRKTEVDHARSAMARAMAEEHAAGALVESRLALIDSEQREASLGHASLDDFRAWLPAGVDAVERARAALDVARQASDQARGMLMQANAALKAAEAILDKRLEEEREARARREQAELDDLSRRNRAFST
;
A
#
# COMPACT_ATOMS: atom_id res chain seq x y z
N MET A 1 -8.54 34.13 9.49
CA MET A 1 -9.28 32.85 9.37
C MET A 1 -8.71 32.11 8.17
N THR A 2 -8.28 30.85 8.33
CA THR A 2 -7.75 30.02 7.24
C THR A 2 -8.80 29.89 6.13
N ASP A 3 -8.41 29.94 4.85
CA ASP A 3 -9.34 29.82 3.73
C ASP A 3 -10.08 28.46 3.75
N ALA A 4 -11.34 28.43 3.32
CA ALA A 4 -12.14 27.21 3.23
C ALA A 4 -11.46 26.15 2.35
N ARG A 5 -10.77 26.60 1.29
CA ARG A 5 -9.98 25.74 0.40
C ARG A 5 -8.83 25.05 1.14
N THR A 6 -8.08 25.79 1.96
CA THR A 6 -6.95 25.25 2.72
C THR A 6 -7.42 24.24 3.77
N ARG A 7 -8.56 24.49 4.44
CA ARG A 7 -9.21 23.48 5.30
C ARG A 7 -9.62 22.22 4.55
N ALA A 8 -10.15 22.36 3.34
CA ALA A 8 -10.52 21.22 2.49
C ALA A 8 -9.28 20.40 2.09
N LEU A 9 -8.16 21.05 1.73
CA LEU A 9 -6.91 20.38 1.40
C LEU A 9 -6.30 19.64 2.59
N HIS A 10 -6.31 20.21 3.80
CA HIS A 10 -5.93 19.48 5.00
C HIS A 10 -6.80 18.24 5.24
N SER A 11 -8.09 18.33 4.96
CA SER A 11 -9.00 17.18 5.09
C SER A 11 -8.75 16.12 4.02
N LEU A 12 -8.43 16.52 2.79
CA LEU A 12 -8.00 15.62 1.72
C LEU A 12 -6.70 14.90 2.09
N VAL A 13 -5.69 15.60 2.61
CA VAL A 13 -4.44 14.96 3.06
C VAL A 13 -4.70 13.95 4.17
N ARG A 14 -5.55 14.26 5.15
CA ARG A 14 -5.95 13.29 6.19
C ARG A 14 -6.61 12.05 5.59
N LEU A 15 -7.54 12.23 4.66
CA LEU A 15 -8.18 11.11 3.95
C LEU A 15 -7.13 10.26 3.21
N ARG A 16 -6.21 10.90 2.47
CA ARG A 16 -5.17 10.17 1.74
C ARG A 16 -4.22 9.40 2.65
N LYS A 17 -3.92 9.91 3.84
CA LYS A 17 -3.17 9.16 4.87
C LYS A 17 -3.93 7.90 5.30
N THR A 18 -5.23 8.02 5.59
CA THR A 18 -6.05 6.84 5.93
C THR A 18 -6.12 5.81 4.81
N GLU A 19 -6.18 6.25 3.55
CA GLU A 19 -6.14 5.34 2.39
C GLU A 19 -4.79 4.62 2.26
N VAL A 20 -3.66 5.32 2.50
CA VAL A 20 -2.33 4.69 2.54
C VAL A 20 -2.24 3.65 3.65
N ASP A 21 -2.78 3.94 4.83
CA ASP A 21 -2.81 2.99 5.94
C ASP A 21 -3.64 1.75 5.60
N HIS A 22 -4.83 1.94 5.00
CA HIS A 22 -5.65 0.82 4.53
C HIS A 22 -4.94 0.00 3.45
N ALA A 23 -4.30 0.64 2.47
CA ALA A 23 -3.55 -0.05 1.42
C ALA A 23 -2.35 -0.82 2.00
N ARG A 24 -1.69 -0.29 3.03
CA ARG A 24 -0.61 -0.97 3.74
C ARG A 24 -1.12 -2.21 4.49
N SER A 25 -2.24 -2.11 5.18
CA SER A 25 -2.87 -3.27 5.84
C SER A 25 -3.31 -4.32 4.83
N ALA A 26 -3.86 -3.92 3.68
CA ALA A 26 -4.23 -4.83 2.60
C ALA A 26 -3.00 -5.55 2.02
N MET A 27 -1.90 -4.82 1.78
CA MET A 27 -0.63 -5.41 1.34
C MET A 27 -0.07 -6.43 2.33
N ALA A 28 -0.05 -6.09 3.62
CA ALA A 28 0.42 -7.01 4.66
C ALA A 28 -0.41 -8.30 4.70
N ARG A 29 -1.73 -8.20 4.55
CA ARG A 29 -2.62 -9.37 4.47
C ARG A 29 -2.34 -10.21 3.23
N ALA A 30 -2.24 -9.59 2.06
CA ALA A 30 -1.96 -10.30 0.81
C ALA A 30 -0.61 -11.02 0.83
N MET A 31 0.43 -10.40 1.42
CA MET A 31 1.73 -11.06 1.63
C MET A 31 1.65 -12.24 2.60
N ALA A 32 0.86 -12.14 3.66
CA ALA A 32 0.65 -13.24 4.59
C ALA A 32 -0.08 -14.42 3.92
N GLU A 33 -1.08 -14.13 3.09
CA GLU A 33 -1.81 -15.13 2.30
C GLU A 33 -0.90 -15.80 1.25
N GLU A 34 -0.09 -15.01 0.54
CA GLU A 34 0.93 -15.53 -0.40
C GLU A 34 1.92 -16.47 0.31
N HIS A 35 2.43 -16.05 1.48
CA HIS A 35 3.34 -16.87 2.26
C HIS A 35 2.69 -18.18 2.74
N ALA A 36 1.46 -18.10 3.25
CA ALA A 36 0.70 -19.27 3.68
C ALA A 36 0.43 -20.24 2.51
N ALA A 37 0.09 -19.73 1.33
CA ALA A 37 -0.09 -20.54 0.13
C ALA A 37 1.23 -21.21 -0.30
N GLY A 38 2.37 -20.51 -0.20
CA GLY A 38 3.69 -21.07 -0.44
C GLY A 38 4.03 -22.21 0.51
N ALA A 39 3.82 -22.01 1.81
CA ALA A 39 4.01 -23.04 2.83
C ALA A 39 3.11 -24.26 2.61
N LEU A 40 1.89 -24.07 2.10
CA LEU A 40 1.01 -25.18 1.73
C LEU A 40 1.59 -26.00 0.58
N VAL A 41 2.12 -25.38 -0.47
CA VAL A 41 2.78 -26.09 -1.58
C VAL A 41 3.95 -26.93 -1.07
N GLU A 42 4.81 -26.34 -0.23
CA GLU A 42 5.94 -27.03 0.37
C GLU A 42 5.48 -28.22 1.24
N SER A 43 4.45 -28.04 2.06
CA SER A 43 3.86 -29.10 2.87
C SER A 43 3.32 -30.25 2.03
N ARG A 44 2.66 -29.97 0.89
CA ARG A 44 2.13 -31.02 -0.01
C ARG A 44 3.24 -31.79 -0.71
N LEU A 45 4.30 -31.11 -1.14
CA LEU A 45 5.48 -31.76 -1.72
C LEU A 45 6.20 -32.64 -0.69
N ALA A 46 6.36 -32.14 0.54
CA ALA A 46 6.97 -32.89 1.64
C ALA A 46 6.16 -34.16 1.98
N LEU A 47 4.82 -34.10 1.89
CA LEU A 47 3.97 -35.27 2.08
C LEU A 47 4.20 -36.34 1.01
N ILE A 48 4.33 -35.95 -0.27
CA ILE A 48 4.64 -36.91 -1.34
C ILE A 48 6.00 -37.58 -1.09
N ASP A 49 7.01 -36.79 -0.70
CA ASP A 49 8.35 -37.30 -0.39
C ASP A 49 8.34 -38.24 0.83
N SER A 50 7.58 -37.92 1.88
CA SER A 50 7.44 -38.82 3.04
C SER A 50 6.76 -40.13 2.67
N GLU A 51 5.66 -40.10 1.93
CA GLU A 51 4.94 -41.31 1.50
C GLU A 51 5.82 -42.20 0.59
N GLN A 52 6.61 -41.57 -0.29
CA GLN A 52 7.58 -42.30 -1.13
C GLN A 52 8.66 -43.00 -0.28
N ARG A 53 9.17 -42.33 0.76
CA ARG A 53 10.16 -42.92 1.68
C ARG A 53 9.58 -44.09 2.45
N GLU A 54 8.38 -43.96 3.02
CA GLU A 54 7.69 -45.03 3.75
C GLU A 54 7.45 -46.27 2.87
N ALA A 55 7.03 -46.06 1.62
CA ALA A 55 6.88 -47.15 0.65
C ALA A 55 8.23 -47.80 0.28
N SER A 56 9.31 -47.01 0.18
CA SER A 56 10.66 -47.50 -0.14
C SER A 56 11.29 -48.29 1.01
N LEU A 57 10.95 -47.95 2.26
CA LEU A 57 11.37 -48.66 3.47
C LEU A 57 10.54 -49.92 3.74
N GLY A 58 9.48 -50.16 2.96
CA GLY A 58 8.58 -51.30 3.12
C GLY A 58 7.60 -51.16 4.29
N HIS A 59 7.43 -49.94 4.82
CA HIS A 59 6.44 -49.62 5.86
C HIS A 59 5.03 -49.44 5.26
N ALA A 60 4.95 -49.18 3.96
CA ALA A 60 3.71 -49.18 3.17
C ALA A 60 3.89 -50.02 1.90
N SER A 61 2.78 -50.54 1.35
CA SER A 61 2.81 -51.20 0.05
C SER A 61 3.09 -50.19 -1.06
N LEU A 62 3.97 -50.55 -2.00
CA LEU A 62 4.22 -49.75 -3.21
C LEU A 62 2.94 -49.55 -4.04
N ASP A 63 2.02 -50.51 -4.00
CA ASP A 63 0.76 -50.40 -4.75
C ASP A 63 -0.22 -49.42 -4.07
N ASP A 64 -0.19 -49.32 -2.74
CA ASP A 64 -0.97 -48.31 -2.00
C ASP A 64 -0.43 -46.90 -2.29
N PHE A 65 0.90 -46.73 -2.31
CA PHE A 65 1.53 -45.47 -2.70
C PHE A 65 1.17 -45.07 -4.14
N ARG A 66 1.23 -46.02 -5.09
CA ARG A 66 0.84 -45.77 -6.49
C ARG A 66 -0.63 -45.39 -6.63
N ALA A 67 -1.51 -45.98 -5.82
CA ALA A 67 -2.93 -45.64 -5.81
C ALA A 67 -3.18 -44.23 -5.23
N TRP A 68 -2.41 -43.83 -4.22
CA TRP A 68 -2.52 -42.51 -3.58
C TRP A 68 -1.88 -41.37 -4.40
N LEU A 69 -0.76 -41.64 -5.08
CA LEU A 69 0.07 -40.62 -5.74
C LEU A 69 -0.70 -39.67 -6.67
N PRO A 70 -1.65 -40.11 -7.52
CA PRO A 70 -2.45 -39.19 -8.33
C PRO A 70 -3.17 -38.12 -7.50
N ALA A 71 -3.78 -38.51 -6.37
CA ALA A 71 -4.46 -37.57 -5.47
C ALA A 71 -3.48 -36.61 -4.78
N GLY A 72 -2.27 -37.09 -4.45
CA GLY A 72 -1.18 -36.26 -3.93
C GLY A 72 -0.72 -35.20 -4.93
N VAL A 73 -0.49 -35.60 -6.18
CA VAL A 73 -0.14 -34.69 -7.29
C VAL A 73 -1.24 -33.66 -7.53
N ASP A 74 -2.51 -34.08 -7.58
CA ASP A 74 -3.65 -33.17 -7.72
C ASP A 74 -3.72 -32.15 -6.55
N ALA A 75 -3.35 -32.57 -5.34
CA ALA A 75 -3.30 -31.67 -4.18
C ALA A 75 -2.19 -30.62 -4.31
N VAL A 76 -1.02 -30.99 -4.85
CA VAL A 76 0.07 -30.06 -5.16
C VAL A 76 -0.36 -29.06 -6.23
N GLU A 77 -1.00 -29.52 -7.30
CA GLU A 77 -1.45 -28.63 -8.39
C GLU A 77 -2.52 -27.64 -7.90
N ARG A 78 -3.47 -28.08 -7.05
CA ARG A 78 -4.41 -27.16 -6.40
C ARG A 78 -3.71 -26.13 -5.51
N ALA A 79 -2.69 -26.55 -4.74
CA ALA A 79 -1.93 -25.63 -3.90
C ALA A 79 -1.13 -24.61 -4.73
N ARG A 80 -0.56 -25.03 -5.87
CA ARG A 80 0.13 -24.15 -6.82
C ARG A 80 -0.82 -23.12 -7.42
N ALA A 81 -1.99 -23.55 -7.87
CA ALA A 81 -3.01 -22.64 -8.38
C ALA A 81 -3.43 -21.60 -7.32
N ALA A 82 -3.59 -22.01 -6.06
CA ALA A 82 -3.88 -21.09 -4.96
C ALA A 82 -2.73 -20.10 -4.71
N LEU A 83 -1.47 -20.55 -4.79
CA LEU A 83 -0.29 -19.69 -4.68
C LEU A 83 -0.25 -18.65 -5.81
N ASP A 84 -0.55 -19.03 -7.04
CA ASP A 84 -0.56 -18.09 -8.16
C ASP A 84 -1.66 -17.02 -8.00
N VAL A 85 -2.84 -17.39 -7.49
CA VAL A 85 -3.89 -16.42 -7.13
C VAL A 85 -3.42 -15.49 -6.02
N ALA A 86 -2.78 -16.02 -4.97
CA ALA A 86 -2.28 -15.21 -3.86
C ALA A 86 -1.18 -14.23 -4.30
N ARG A 87 -0.29 -14.65 -5.21
CA ARG A 87 0.72 -13.79 -5.85
C ARG A 87 0.09 -12.65 -6.63
N GLN A 88 -0.93 -12.94 -7.44
CA GLN A 88 -1.67 -11.90 -8.18
C GLN A 88 -2.32 -10.89 -7.22
N ALA A 89 -2.91 -11.35 -6.12
CA ALA A 89 -3.48 -10.49 -5.09
C ALA A 89 -2.42 -9.60 -4.41
N SER A 90 -1.26 -10.17 -4.09
CA SER A 90 -0.09 -9.45 -3.53
C SER A 90 0.43 -8.38 -4.49
N ASP A 91 0.56 -8.69 -5.77
CA ASP A 91 0.98 -7.73 -6.80
C ASP A 91 -0.05 -6.60 -6.98
N GLN A 92 -1.34 -6.93 -6.98
CA GLN A 92 -2.41 -5.93 -7.03
C GLN A 92 -2.38 -5.01 -5.79
N ALA A 93 -2.20 -5.57 -4.59
CA ALA A 93 -2.10 -4.82 -3.36
C ALA A 93 -0.87 -3.88 -3.35
N ARG A 94 0.26 -4.33 -3.92
CA ARG A 94 1.45 -3.49 -4.13
C ARG A 94 1.14 -2.31 -5.05
N GLY A 95 0.45 -2.56 -6.15
CA GLY A 95 -0.01 -1.51 -7.07
C GLY A 95 -0.92 -0.48 -6.39
N MET A 96 -1.88 -0.94 -5.59
CA MET A 96 -2.79 -0.07 -4.83
C MET A 96 -2.03 0.80 -3.82
N LEU A 97 -1.07 0.23 -3.08
CA LEU A 97 -0.23 0.99 -2.15
C LEU A 97 0.63 2.05 -2.86
N MET A 98 1.19 1.71 -4.03
CA MET A 98 1.94 2.68 -4.83
C MET A 98 1.06 3.86 -5.27
N GLN A 99 -0.16 3.57 -5.75
CA GLN A 99 -1.13 4.60 -6.15
C GLN A 99 -1.56 5.47 -4.97
N ALA A 100 -1.86 4.87 -3.82
CA ALA A 100 -2.24 5.61 -2.61
C ALA A 100 -1.13 6.57 -2.15
N ASN A 101 0.13 6.12 -2.15
CA ASN A 101 1.27 6.96 -1.82
C ASN A 101 1.47 8.11 -2.82
N ALA A 102 1.33 7.83 -4.12
CA ALA A 102 1.40 8.86 -5.15
C ALA A 102 0.31 9.91 -4.98
N ALA A 103 -0.93 9.50 -4.69
CA ALA A 103 -2.05 10.39 -4.44
C ALA A 103 -1.85 11.24 -3.17
N LEU A 104 -1.32 10.65 -2.09
CA LEU A 104 -0.96 11.38 -0.88
C LEU A 104 0.10 12.46 -1.18
N LYS A 105 1.18 12.09 -1.85
CA LYS A 105 2.26 13.02 -2.21
C LYS A 105 1.75 14.17 -3.09
N ALA A 106 0.85 13.88 -4.03
CA ALA A 106 0.23 14.91 -4.85
C ALA A 106 -0.64 15.87 -4.01
N ALA A 107 -1.43 15.35 -3.07
CA ALA A 107 -2.26 16.17 -2.19
C ALA A 107 -1.41 17.06 -1.26
N GLU A 108 -0.33 16.54 -0.70
CA GLU A 108 0.63 17.29 0.10
C GLU A 108 1.29 18.42 -0.71
N ALA A 109 1.77 18.12 -1.93
CA ALA A 109 2.36 19.15 -2.79
C ALA A 109 1.39 20.28 -3.16
N ILE A 110 0.11 19.97 -3.38
CA ILE A 110 -0.92 20.98 -3.64
C ILE A 110 -1.15 21.86 -2.40
N LEU A 111 -1.20 21.25 -1.22
CA LEU A 111 -1.36 21.97 0.04
C LEU A 111 -0.16 22.90 0.30
N ASP A 112 1.06 22.40 0.15
CA ASP A 112 2.29 23.18 0.37
C ASP A 112 2.35 24.39 -0.56
N LYS A 113 2.05 24.19 -1.85
CA LYS A 113 1.96 25.29 -2.82
C LYS A 113 0.93 26.34 -2.41
N ARG A 114 -0.22 25.92 -1.89
CA ARG A 114 -1.28 26.84 -1.44
C ARG A 114 -0.88 27.63 -0.21
N LEU A 115 -0.22 27.00 0.75
CA LEU A 115 0.29 27.69 1.94
C LEU A 115 1.37 28.72 1.55
N GLU A 116 2.20 28.41 0.56
CA GLU A 116 3.19 29.36 0.06
C GLU A 116 2.53 30.56 -0.65
N GLU A 117 1.57 30.32 -1.53
CA GLU A 117 0.77 31.38 -2.19
C GLU A 117 0.07 32.28 -1.15
N GLU A 118 -0.48 31.72 -0.07
CA GLU A 118 -1.10 32.48 1.02
C GLU A 118 -0.08 33.35 1.79
N ARG A 119 1.12 32.82 2.04
CA ARG A 119 2.22 33.57 2.70
C ARG A 119 2.68 34.73 1.84
N GLU A 120 2.94 34.49 0.55
CA GLU A 120 3.33 35.54 -0.40
C GLU A 120 2.25 36.62 -0.54
N ALA A 121 0.97 36.23 -0.55
CA ALA A 121 -0.14 37.18 -0.60
C ALA A 121 -0.22 38.03 0.68
N ARG A 122 0.01 37.43 1.85
CA ARG A 122 0.07 38.16 3.12
C ARG A 122 1.25 39.12 3.15
N ALA A 123 2.45 38.67 2.80
CA ALA A 123 3.65 39.52 2.78
C ALA A 123 3.49 40.72 1.84
N ARG A 124 2.87 40.53 0.67
CA ARG A 124 2.54 41.63 -0.25
C ARG A 124 1.56 42.64 0.34
N ARG A 125 0.56 42.19 1.11
CA ARG A 125 -0.40 43.10 1.78
C ARG A 125 0.29 43.90 2.89
N GLU A 126 1.08 43.23 3.71
CA GLU A 126 1.85 43.88 4.78
C GLU A 126 2.79 44.94 4.20
N GLN A 127 3.50 44.63 3.10
CA GLN A 127 4.37 45.60 2.43
C GLN A 127 3.57 46.80 1.88
N ALA A 128 2.42 46.56 1.24
CA ALA A 128 1.58 47.63 0.71
C ALA A 128 1.04 48.56 1.82
N GLU A 129 0.66 48.00 2.97
CA GLU A 129 0.22 48.77 4.13
C GLU A 129 1.36 49.64 4.70
N LEU A 130 2.57 49.09 4.81
CA LEU A 130 3.75 49.85 5.25
C LEU A 130 4.09 50.99 4.28
N ASP A 131 4.04 50.73 2.98
CA ASP A 131 4.29 51.74 1.95
C ASP A 131 3.26 52.87 1.99
N ASP A 132 1.98 52.56 2.18
CA ASP A 132 0.90 53.54 2.32
C ASP A 132 1.04 54.38 3.59
N LEU A 133 1.39 53.77 4.72
CA LEU A 133 1.68 54.49 5.97
C LEU A 133 2.88 55.43 5.81
N SER A 134 3.94 54.98 5.14
CA SER A 134 5.14 55.78 4.85
C SER A 134 4.81 56.99 3.98
N ARG A 135 3.99 56.81 2.93
CA ARG A 135 3.51 57.90 2.07
C ARG A 135 2.67 58.92 2.85
N ARG A 136 1.75 58.45 3.70
CA ARG A 136 0.93 59.33 4.55
C ARG A 136 1.78 60.14 5.51
N ASN A 137 2.71 59.52 6.23
CA ASN A 137 3.59 60.24 7.17
C ASN A 137 4.46 61.32 6.48
N ARG A 138 4.95 61.06 5.26
CA ARG A 138 5.67 62.08 4.48
C ARG A 138 4.79 63.25 4.08
N ALA A 139 3.53 63.02 3.73
CA ALA A 139 2.58 64.07 3.34
C ALA A 139 2.17 64.99 4.52
N PHE A 140 2.26 64.52 5.76
CA PHE A 140 1.97 65.31 6.97
C PHE A 140 3.19 66.03 7.57
N SER A 141 4.39 65.83 7.03
CA SER A 141 5.65 66.44 7.52
C SER A 141 6.15 67.60 6.64
N THR A 142 5.30 68.09 5.73
CA THR A 142 5.46 69.32 4.93
C THR A 142 4.31 70.26 5.23
#